data_AF-A0A944JKE7-F1
#
_entry.id   AF-A0A944JKE7-F1
#
_cell.length_a   1.000
_cell.length_b   1.000
_cell.length_c   1.000
_cell.angle_alpha   90.00
_cell.angle_beta   90.00
_cell.angle_gamma   90.00
#
_symmetry.space_group_name_H-M   'P 1'
#
loop_
_entity.id
_entity.type
_entity.pdbx_description
1 polymer ?
#
loop_
_entity_poly.entity_id
_entity_poly.type
_entity_poly.pdbx_seq_one_letter_code
_entity_poly.pdbx_strand_id
1 'polypeptide(L)'
;MFPMSNLSPSPGTPMAATPLTRAVLEIDEYASTLGWDKPARLFALVDTARLRKEAPGVARQLGLDQDDTGKNQLTPIEQEEVPAGTPLDKFLGTIAWPPSILGCALTVERLMLPPSAEASVPEGLTDKQLAEWVAAHRDRQEVRLTVGVLRDGSRESAVRLREKDSANEVLTGATLVPGLAEALAATFLD
;
A
#
# COMPACT_ATOMS: atom_id res chain seq x y z
N MET A 1 24.51 -10.71 -0.65
CA MET A 1 24.41 -10.51 0.82
C MET A 1 23.88 -9.11 1.02
N PHE A 2 22.56 -8.97 1.08
CA PHE A 2 21.89 -7.67 1.24
C PHE A 2 21.61 -7.47 2.74
N PRO A 3 21.92 -6.32 3.34
CA PRO A 3 21.49 -6.03 4.70
C PRO A 3 20.00 -5.70 4.68
N MET A 4 19.19 -6.52 5.37
CA MET A 4 17.80 -6.17 5.68
C MET A 4 17.82 -5.17 6.82
N SER A 5 17.36 -3.94 6.56
CA SER A 5 17.24 -2.90 7.57
C SER A 5 15.95 -3.10 8.36
N ASN A 6 16.12 -3.17 9.68
CA ASN A 6 15.09 -3.24 10.71
C ASN A 6 14.25 -1.95 10.69
N LEU A 7 12.95 -2.03 10.39
CA LEU A 7 12.03 -0.90 10.49
C LEU A 7 11.70 -0.67 11.97
N SER A 8 12.49 0.17 12.63
CA SER A 8 12.07 0.77 13.91
C SER A 8 10.96 1.78 13.62
N PRO A 9 9.96 1.95 14.50
CA PRO A 9 8.89 2.91 14.28
C PRO A 9 9.44 4.33 14.18
N SER A 10 9.32 4.94 13.00
CA SER A 10 9.71 6.33 12.75
C SER A 10 8.81 7.32 13.51
N PRO A 11 9.30 8.53 13.85
CA PRO A 11 8.61 9.48 14.75
C PRO A 11 7.36 10.16 14.18
N GLY A 12 6.88 9.73 13.00
CA GLY A 12 5.81 10.39 12.24
C GLY A 12 4.43 9.76 12.37
N THR A 13 4.31 8.56 12.96
CA THR A 13 2.99 7.91 13.09
C THR A 13 2.21 8.57 14.23
N PRO A 14 1.01 9.14 13.99
CA PRO A 14 0.21 9.71 15.06
C PRO A 14 -0.04 8.65 16.13
N MET A 15 0.20 8.96 17.41
CA MET A 15 -0.01 8.02 18.52
C MET A 15 -1.46 7.47 18.57
N ALA A 16 -2.42 8.18 17.96
CA ALA A 16 -3.83 7.79 17.83
C ALA A 16 -4.19 7.02 16.55
N ALA A 17 -3.22 6.70 15.69
CA ALA A 17 -3.47 5.99 14.44
C ALA A 17 -3.92 4.54 14.69
N THR A 18 -4.89 4.07 13.91
CA THR A 18 -5.33 2.68 13.95
C THR A 18 -4.19 1.74 13.52
N PRO A 19 -4.19 0.46 13.91
CA PRO A 19 -3.17 -0.48 13.46
C PRO A 19 -3.00 -0.56 11.94
N LEU A 20 -4.10 -0.48 11.19
CA LEU A 20 -4.07 -0.47 9.73
C LEU A 20 -3.39 0.80 9.19
N THR A 21 -3.67 1.96 9.78
CA THR A 21 -3.00 3.22 9.45
C THR A 21 -1.49 3.15 9.69
N ARG A 22 -1.05 2.53 10.79
CA ARG A 22 0.37 2.34 11.04
C ARG A 22 1.02 1.44 9.99
N ALA A 23 0.41 0.30 9.68
CA ALA A 23 0.91 -0.64 8.67
C ALA A 23 0.99 -0.01 7.27
N VAL A 24 -0.02 0.77 6.87
CA VAL A 24 -0.01 1.48 5.57
C VAL A 24 1.10 2.52 5.50
N LEU A 25 1.33 3.28 6.57
CA LEU A 25 2.44 4.25 6.64
C LEU A 25 3.81 3.57 6.66
N GLU A 26 3.95 2.45 7.36
CA GLU A 26 5.18 1.65 7.37
C GLU A 26 5.52 1.12 5.97
N ILE A 27 4.53 0.64 5.22
CA ILE A 27 4.70 0.20 3.83
C ILE A 27 5.08 1.38 2.92
N ASP A 28 4.43 2.54 3.07
CA ASP A 28 4.80 3.74 2.31
C ASP A 28 6.24 4.18 2.58
N GLU A 29 6.64 4.21 3.85
CA GLU A 29 7.99 4.56 4.25
C GLU A 29 9.01 3.56 3.67
N TYR A 30 8.76 2.26 3.81
CA TYR A 30 9.58 1.22 3.17
C TYR A 30 9.68 1.41 1.65
N ALA A 31 8.55 1.59 0.96
CA ALA A 31 8.53 1.80 -0.48
C ALA A 31 9.30 3.07 -0.90
N SER A 32 9.28 4.13 -0.07
CA SER A 32 10.07 5.34 -0.30
C SER A 32 11.57 5.07 -0.35
N THR A 33 12.08 4.15 0.47
CA THR A 33 13.50 3.77 0.48
C THR A 33 13.95 3.07 -0.80
N LEU A 34 13.02 2.47 -1.55
CA LEU A 34 13.30 1.78 -2.82
C LEU A 34 13.44 2.76 -4.00
N GLY A 35 13.02 4.01 -3.82
CA GLY A 35 12.92 5.01 -4.89
C GLY A 35 11.67 4.82 -5.76
N TRP A 36 11.55 5.64 -6.80
CA TRP A 36 10.42 5.62 -7.75
C TRP A 36 10.65 4.65 -8.91
N ASP A 37 9.65 4.54 -9.76
CA ASP A 37 9.60 3.74 -10.97
C ASP A 37 9.70 2.23 -10.65
N LYS A 38 8.97 1.81 -9.59
CA LYS A 38 8.92 0.42 -9.09
C LYS A 38 7.64 -0.29 -9.51
N PRO A 39 7.68 -1.63 -9.71
CA PRO A 39 6.47 -2.40 -9.90
C PRO A 39 5.58 -2.32 -8.65
N ALA A 40 4.28 -2.57 -8.83
CA ALA A 40 3.38 -2.66 -7.70
C ALA A 40 3.79 -3.83 -6.79
N ARG A 41 3.66 -3.66 -5.48
CA ARG A 41 4.03 -4.69 -4.49
C ARG A 41 2.87 -5.01 -3.57
N LEU A 42 2.63 -6.30 -3.38
CA LEU A 42 1.57 -6.82 -2.53
C LEU A 42 2.13 -7.22 -1.17
N PHE A 43 1.38 -6.95 -0.12
CA PHE A 43 1.72 -7.27 1.26
C PHE A 43 0.57 -8.03 1.91
N ALA A 44 0.90 -9.07 2.67
CA ALA A 44 -0.02 -9.70 3.59
C ALA A 44 0.06 -8.99 4.95
N LEU A 45 -1.07 -8.72 5.58
CA LEU A 45 -1.13 -8.14 6.93
C LEU A 45 -1.45 -9.25 7.92
N VAL A 46 -0.50 -9.55 8.80
CA VAL A 46 -0.62 -10.59 9.81
C VAL A 46 -0.68 -10.01 11.21
N ASP A 47 -1.40 -10.69 12.11
CA ASP A 47 -1.38 -10.33 13.53
C ASP A 47 0.03 -10.56 14.09
N THR A 48 0.63 -9.51 14.63
CA THR A 48 2.00 -9.54 15.16
C THR A 48 2.12 -10.53 16.33
N ALA A 49 1.14 -10.57 17.22
CA ALA A 49 1.14 -11.49 18.37
C ALA A 49 1.00 -12.95 17.92
N ARG A 50 0.17 -13.20 16.90
CA ARG A 50 0.07 -14.53 16.30
C ARG A 50 1.37 -14.95 15.61
N LEU A 51 1.98 -14.06 14.82
CA LEU A 51 3.25 -14.32 14.13
C LEU A 51 4.34 -14.73 15.13
N ARG A 52 4.44 -14.04 16.28
CA ARG A 52 5.39 -14.40 17.35
C ARG A 52 5.15 -15.80 17.93
N LYS A 53 3.90 -16.20 18.08
CA LYS A 53 3.53 -17.50 18.64
C LYS A 53 3.74 -18.64 17.65
N GLU A 54 3.34 -18.46 16.40
CA GLU A 54 3.35 -19.52 15.38
C GLU A 54 4.67 -19.61 14.61
N ALA A 55 5.38 -18.49 14.44
CA ALA A 55 6.65 -18.41 13.71
C ALA A 55 7.71 -17.58 14.46
N PRO A 56 8.15 -18.01 15.67
CA PRO A 56 9.06 -17.24 16.51
C PRO A 56 10.44 -16.97 15.88
N GLY A 57 10.87 -17.80 14.93
CA GLY A 57 12.10 -17.57 14.16
C GLY A 57 11.99 -16.37 13.22
N VAL A 58 10.86 -16.26 12.52
CA VAL A 58 10.56 -15.13 11.62
C VAL A 58 10.40 -13.86 12.45
N ALA A 59 9.66 -13.92 13.57
CA ALA A 59 9.52 -12.77 14.45
C ALA A 59 10.86 -12.22 14.96
N ARG A 60 11.82 -13.09 15.32
CA ARG A 60 13.18 -12.66 15.69
C ARG A 60 13.94 -12.02 14.54
N GLN A 61 13.80 -12.55 13.32
CA GLN A 61 14.43 -11.94 12.14
C GLN A 61 13.88 -10.55 11.83
N LEU A 62 12.61 -10.32 12.15
CA LEU A 62 11.93 -9.04 11.99
C LEU A 62 12.06 -8.11 13.22
N GLY A 63 12.80 -8.51 14.27
CA GLY A 63 12.97 -7.70 15.49
C GLY A 63 11.71 -7.56 16.36
N LEU A 64 10.69 -8.39 16.16
CA LEU A 64 9.39 -8.32 16.82
C LEU A 64 9.38 -9.01 18.20
N ASP A 65 10.49 -9.62 18.61
CA ASP A 65 10.61 -10.40 19.84
C ASP A 65 10.64 -9.53 21.12
N GLN A 66 10.90 -8.23 20.98
CA GLN A 66 11.07 -7.29 22.10
C GLN A 66 9.99 -6.20 22.18
N ASP A 67 9.12 -6.08 21.18
CA ASP A 67 8.11 -5.01 21.15
C ASP A 67 6.85 -5.35 21.97
N ASP A 68 6.66 -4.65 23.08
CA ASP A 68 5.46 -4.70 23.94
C ASP A 68 4.41 -3.65 23.49
N THR A 69 4.51 -3.18 22.25
CA THR A 69 3.71 -2.09 21.67
C THR A 69 2.30 -2.53 21.30
N GLY A 70 1.56 -3.07 22.26
CA GLY A 70 0.11 -3.07 22.26
C GLY A 70 -0.59 -4.23 21.55
N LYS A 71 -1.83 -4.47 21.98
CA LYS A 71 -2.76 -5.40 21.36
C LYS A 71 -3.15 -4.89 19.97
N ASN A 72 -3.35 -5.81 19.02
CA ASN A 72 -3.80 -5.55 17.64
C ASN A 72 -2.79 -4.89 16.70
N GLN A 73 -1.48 -5.18 16.80
CA GLN A 73 -0.51 -4.76 15.76
C GLN A 73 -0.57 -5.66 14.52
N LEU A 74 -0.39 -5.03 13.35
CA LEU A 74 -0.29 -5.71 12.06
C LEU A 74 1.15 -5.65 11.58
N THR A 75 1.71 -6.80 11.18
CA THR A 75 3.00 -6.87 10.50
C THR A 75 2.76 -7.00 8.99
N PRO A 76 3.25 -6.06 8.17
CA PRO A 76 3.30 -6.23 6.73
C PRO A 76 4.35 -7.26 6.33
N ILE A 77 3.94 -8.27 5.57
CA ILE A 77 4.86 -9.25 4.97
C ILE A 77 4.78 -9.09 3.46
N GLU A 78 5.88 -8.65 2.84
CA GLU A 78 5.99 -8.54 1.39
C GLU A 78 5.76 -9.92 0.73
N GLN A 79 4.92 -9.94 -0.29
CA GLN A 79 4.62 -11.13 -1.08
C GLN A 79 5.40 -11.08 -2.39
N GLU A 80 4.70 -11.12 -3.52
CA GLU A 80 5.29 -11.00 -4.85
C GLU A 80 5.06 -9.60 -5.42
N GLU A 81 6.01 -9.16 -6.25
CA GLU A 81 5.83 -7.98 -7.09
C GLU A 81 4.85 -8.33 -8.22
N VAL A 82 3.98 -7.39 -8.59
CA VAL A 82 3.09 -7.55 -9.74
C VAL A 82 3.96 -7.61 -11.00
N PRO A 83 3.90 -8.68 -11.81
CA PRO A 83 4.72 -8.80 -13.00
C PRO A 83 4.50 -7.62 -13.95
N ALA A 84 5.60 -7.04 -14.45
CA ALA A 84 5.55 -5.90 -15.35
C ALA A 84 4.63 -6.18 -16.56
N GLY A 85 3.73 -5.23 -16.85
CA GLY A 85 2.77 -5.33 -17.96
C GLY A 85 1.54 -6.20 -17.68
N THR A 86 1.42 -6.79 -16.49
CA THR A 86 0.19 -7.48 -16.08
C THR A 86 -0.83 -6.46 -15.55
N PRO A 87 -2.06 -6.42 -16.08
CA PRO A 87 -3.11 -5.57 -15.52
C PRO A 87 -3.36 -5.93 -14.05
N LEU A 88 -3.44 -4.91 -13.20
CA LEU A 88 -3.55 -5.09 -11.75
C LEU A 88 -4.81 -5.89 -11.37
N ASP A 89 -5.94 -5.65 -12.05
CA ASP A 89 -7.18 -6.39 -11.87
C ASP A 89 -7.01 -7.90 -12.12
N LYS A 90 -6.29 -8.27 -13.19
CA LYS A 90 -6.00 -9.67 -13.52
C LYS A 90 -5.11 -10.31 -12.46
N PHE A 91 -4.07 -9.61 -12.01
CA PHE A 91 -3.19 -10.11 -10.97
C PHE A 91 -3.96 -10.33 -9.67
N LEU A 92 -4.71 -9.33 -9.20
CA LEU A 92 -5.50 -9.43 -7.96
C LEU A 92 -6.54 -10.57 -8.04
N GLY A 93 -7.14 -10.81 -9.20
CA GLY A 93 -8.05 -11.94 -9.42
C GLY A 93 -7.42 -13.33 -9.30
N THR A 94 -6.09 -13.43 -9.21
CA THR A 94 -5.38 -14.71 -8.96
C THR A 94 -5.00 -14.91 -7.50
N ILE A 95 -5.17 -13.89 -6.65
CA ILE A 95 -4.75 -13.93 -5.26
C ILE A 95 -5.81 -14.62 -4.41
N ALA A 96 -5.36 -15.55 -3.57
CA ALA A 96 -6.17 -16.19 -2.55
C ALA A 96 -5.43 -16.17 -1.22
N TRP A 97 -6.10 -15.71 -0.17
CA TRP A 97 -5.50 -15.54 1.14
C TRP A 97 -5.95 -16.63 2.12
N PRO A 98 -5.02 -17.28 2.86
CA PRO A 98 -5.42 -18.20 3.91
C PRO A 98 -6.13 -17.46 5.06
N PRO A 99 -6.89 -18.18 5.91
CA PRO A 99 -7.63 -17.58 7.03
C PRO A 99 -6.74 -16.89 8.07
N SER A 100 -5.43 -17.17 8.08
CA SER A 100 -4.47 -16.53 8.98
C SER A 100 -4.13 -15.10 8.60
N ILE A 101 -4.38 -14.70 7.35
CA ILE A 101 -4.13 -13.34 6.87
C ILE A 101 -5.34 -12.47 7.20
N LEU A 102 -5.12 -11.44 8.02
CA LEU A 102 -6.18 -10.54 8.49
C LEU A 102 -6.56 -9.48 7.44
N GLY A 103 -5.62 -9.16 6.55
CA GLY A 103 -5.79 -8.16 5.52
C GLY A 103 -4.64 -8.18 4.53
N CYS A 104 -4.71 -7.32 3.53
CA CYS A 104 -3.66 -7.13 2.56
C CYS A 104 -3.47 -5.66 2.26
N ALA A 105 -2.31 -5.32 1.72
CA ALA A 105 -2.01 -3.98 1.25
C ALA A 105 -1.27 -4.01 -0.08
N LEU A 106 -1.42 -2.96 -0.87
CA LEU A 106 -0.71 -2.78 -2.13
C LEU A 106 -0.09 -1.40 -2.19
N THR A 107 1.17 -1.33 -2.60
CA THR A 107 1.80 -0.07 -3.03
C THR A 107 1.95 -0.06 -4.56
N VAL A 108 1.55 1.04 -5.20
CA VAL A 108 1.61 1.20 -6.66
C VAL A 108 1.82 2.67 -7.03
N GLU A 109 2.55 2.91 -8.11
CA GLU A 109 2.76 4.24 -8.66
C GLU A 109 1.78 4.51 -9.81
N ARG A 110 1.18 5.70 -9.84
CA ARG A 110 0.18 6.09 -10.82
C ARG A 110 0.41 7.53 -11.27
N LEU A 111 0.05 7.78 -12.53
CA LEU A 111 -0.16 9.12 -13.05
C LEU A 111 -1.58 9.55 -12.73
N MET A 112 -1.72 10.75 -12.19
CA MET A 112 -3.02 11.39 -11.96
C MET A 112 -2.99 12.82 -12.47
N LEU A 113 -4.19 13.39 -12.65
CA LEU A 113 -4.34 14.80 -12.92
C LEU A 113 -4.77 15.52 -11.65
N PRO A 114 -4.26 16.74 -11.40
CA PRO A 114 -4.81 17.57 -10.35
C PRO A 114 -6.25 17.96 -10.71
N PRO A 115 -7.10 18.26 -9.71
CA PRO A 115 -8.49 18.67 -9.94
C PRO A 115 -8.65 19.85 -10.91
N SER A 116 -7.67 20.75 -10.96
CA SER A 116 -7.66 21.89 -11.90
C SER A 116 -7.55 21.47 -13.37
N ALA A 117 -6.96 20.30 -13.65
CA ALA A 117 -6.77 19.77 -15.00
C ALA A 117 -7.84 18.73 -15.39
N GLU A 118 -8.55 18.12 -14.42
CA GLU A 118 -9.61 17.14 -14.69
C GLU A 118 -10.73 17.70 -15.58
N ALA A 119 -11.09 18.97 -15.41
CA ALA A 119 -12.10 19.63 -16.24
C ALA A 119 -11.71 19.78 -17.74
N SER A 120 -10.43 19.59 -18.06
CA SER A 120 -9.92 19.67 -19.43
C SER A 120 -9.84 18.30 -20.13
N VAL A 121 -10.21 17.22 -19.44
CA VAL A 121 -10.20 15.87 -20.00
C VAL A 121 -11.26 15.78 -21.11
N PRO A 122 -10.88 15.38 -22.35
CA PRO A 122 -11.85 15.20 -23.42
C PRO A 122 -12.88 14.11 -23.11
N GLU A 123 -14.13 14.37 -23.44
CA GLU A 123 -15.20 13.38 -23.32
C GLU A 123 -15.08 12.27 -24.39
N GLY A 124 -15.57 11.07 -24.09
CA GLY A 124 -15.67 9.96 -25.05
C GLY A 124 -14.34 9.25 -25.37
N LEU A 125 -13.27 9.52 -24.61
CA LEU A 125 -12.03 8.75 -24.72
C LEU A 125 -12.24 7.33 -24.19
N THR A 126 -11.65 6.35 -24.89
CA THR A 126 -11.47 5.01 -24.32
C THR A 126 -10.43 5.05 -23.19
N ASP A 127 -10.44 4.07 -22.28
CA ASP A 127 -9.47 4.00 -21.17
C ASP A 127 -8.01 4.13 -21.62
N LYS A 128 -7.69 3.52 -22.77
CA LYS A 128 -6.35 3.61 -23.36
C LYS A 128 -6.01 5.03 -23.81
N GLN A 129 -6.94 5.70 -24.51
CA GLN A 129 -6.74 7.07 -24.97
C GLN A 129 -6.69 8.05 -23.80
N LEU A 130 -7.47 7.80 -22.75
CA LEU A 130 -7.43 8.58 -21.51
C LEU A 130 -6.06 8.45 -20.84
N ALA A 131 -5.54 7.23 -20.69
CA ALA A 131 -4.21 7.00 -20.13
C ALA A 131 -3.09 7.68 -20.95
N GLU A 132 -3.15 7.60 -22.28
CA GLU A 132 -2.21 8.29 -23.18
C GLU A 132 -2.30 9.81 -23.04
N TRP A 133 -3.51 10.37 -22.93
CA TRP A 133 -3.73 11.81 -22.75
C TRP A 133 -3.19 12.32 -21.41
N VAL A 134 -3.50 11.61 -20.31
CA VAL A 134 -2.96 11.91 -18.97
C VAL A 134 -1.44 11.87 -18.97
N ALA A 135 -0.83 10.86 -19.60
CA ALA A 135 0.62 10.74 -19.69
C ALA A 135 1.28 11.88 -20.47
N ALA A 136 0.59 12.45 -21.46
CA ALA A 136 1.07 13.61 -22.21
C ALA A 136 0.79 14.96 -21.52
N HIS A 137 -0.05 15.00 -20.48
CA HIS A 137 -0.45 16.24 -19.84
C HIS A 137 0.71 16.91 -19.10
N ARG A 138 0.75 18.25 -19.13
CA ARG A 138 1.81 19.06 -18.49
C ARG A 138 1.69 19.08 -16.98
N ASP A 139 0.47 19.23 -16.49
CA ASP A 139 0.18 19.28 -15.05
C ASP A 139 0.01 17.89 -14.42
N ARG A 140 0.39 16.82 -15.14
CA ARG A 140 0.27 15.45 -14.59
C ARG A 140 1.12 15.33 -13.34
N GLN A 141 0.59 14.62 -12.35
CA GLN A 141 1.29 14.33 -11.11
C GLN A 141 1.55 12.83 -11.02
N GLU A 142 2.74 12.50 -10.52
CA GLU A 142 3.10 11.14 -10.17
C GLU A 142 2.87 10.94 -8.68
N VAL A 143 2.07 9.93 -8.36
CA VAL A 143 1.75 9.58 -6.98
C VAL A 143 2.07 8.13 -6.71
N ARG A 144 2.53 7.86 -5.49
CA ARG A 144 2.54 6.53 -4.92
C ARG A 144 1.34 6.38 -4.02
N LEU A 145 0.57 5.34 -4.27
CA LEU A 145 -0.61 4.96 -3.52
C LEU A 145 -0.27 3.71 -2.72
N THR A 146 -0.44 3.76 -1.41
CA THR A 146 -0.36 2.60 -0.54
C THR A 146 -1.73 2.38 0.08
N VAL A 147 -2.39 1.28 -0.24
CA VAL A 147 -3.77 0.99 0.17
C VAL A 147 -3.81 -0.31 0.93
N GLY A 148 -4.40 -0.30 2.13
CA GLY A 148 -4.57 -1.48 2.98
C GLY A 148 -6.04 -1.74 3.28
N VAL A 149 -6.43 -3.01 3.29
CA VAL A 149 -7.77 -3.46 3.68
C VAL A 149 -7.70 -4.66 4.61
N LEU A 150 -8.66 -4.76 5.52
CA LEU A 150 -8.86 -5.91 6.41
C LEU A 150 -10.14 -6.66 6.04
N ARG A 151 -10.21 -7.94 6.42
CA ARG A 151 -11.39 -8.79 6.21
C ARG A 151 -12.67 -8.27 6.91
N ASP A 152 -12.53 -7.44 7.94
CA ASP A 152 -13.66 -6.81 8.63
C ASP A 152 -14.25 -5.58 7.90
N GLY A 153 -13.69 -5.23 6.73
CA GLY A 153 -14.10 -4.09 5.92
C GLY A 153 -13.37 -2.80 6.24
N SER A 154 -12.47 -2.79 7.24
CA SER A 154 -11.59 -1.66 7.51
C SER A 154 -10.69 -1.40 6.32
N ARG A 155 -10.49 -0.12 5.98
CA ARG A 155 -9.62 0.30 4.88
C ARG A 155 -8.88 1.58 5.25
N GLU A 156 -7.69 1.72 4.68
CA GLU A 156 -6.86 2.90 4.80
C GLU A 156 -6.07 3.12 3.51
N SER A 157 -5.77 4.36 3.21
CA SER A 157 -4.91 4.72 2.09
C SER A 157 -3.91 5.79 2.50
N ALA A 158 -2.70 5.71 1.97
CA ALA A 158 -1.67 6.74 2.01
C ALA A 158 -1.34 7.15 0.57
N VAL A 159 -1.24 8.46 0.34
CA VAL A 159 -0.92 9.06 -0.96
C VAL A 159 0.29 9.97 -0.79
N ARG A 160 1.33 9.66 -1.55
CA ARG A 160 2.58 10.42 -1.59
C ARG A 160 2.78 10.98 -2.98
N LEU A 161 3.03 12.29 -3.08
CA LEU A 161 3.32 12.96 -4.35
C LEU A 161 4.83 12.92 -4.62
N ARG A 162 5.24 12.60 -5.85
CA ARG A 162 6.66 12.60 -6.26
C ARG A 162 7.32 13.97 -6.09
N GLU A 163 6.57 15.05 -6.34
CA GLU A 163 7.05 16.42 -6.18
C GLU A 163 7.24 16.83 -4.70
N LYS A 164 6.59 16.10 -3.77
CA LYS A 164 6.63 16.34 -2.32
C LYS A 164 6.99 15.06 -1.58
N ASP A 165 8.09 14.43 -2.00
CA ASP A 165 8.51 13.15 -1.48
C ASP A 165 9.12 13.28 -0.07
N SER A 166 8.25 13.41 0.93
CA SER A 166 8.61 13.54 2.34
C SER A 166 7.60 12.81 3.21
N ALA A 167 8.07 12.16 4.29
CA ALA A 167 7.22 11.47 5.25
C ALA A 167 6.15 12.37 5.90
N ASN A 168 6.39 13.69 5.96
CA ASN A 168 5.46 14.64 6.55
C ASN A 168 4.40 15.16 5.56
N GLU A 169 4.51 14.85 4.27
CA GLU A 169 3.61 15.31 3.20
C GLU A 169 2.69 14.17 2.70
N VAL A 170 2.66 13.04 3.40
CA VAL A 170 1.82 11.89 3.06
C VAL A 170 0.39 12.15 3.50
N LEU A 171 -0.55 12.08 2.55
CA LEU A 171 -1.97 12.21 2.82
C LEU A 171 -2.56 10.85 3.17
N THR A 172 -3.22 10.73 4.31
CA THR A 172 -3.89 9.48 4.74
C THR A 172 -5.40 9.61 4.78
N GLY A 173 -6.12 8.55 4.44
CA GLY A 173 -7.57 8.50 4.61
C GLY A 173 -8.23 7.29 3.95
N ALA A 174 -9.22 6.73 4.65
CA ALA A 174 -9.97 5.53 4.25
C ALA A 174 -10.70 5.62 2.90
N THR A 175 -10.97 6.84 2.40
CA THR A 175 -11.75 7.09 1.18
C THR A 175 -10.94 7.73 0.05
N LEU A 176 -9.61 7.84 0.19
CA LEU A 176 -8.79 8.51 -0.82
C LEU A 176 -8.69 7.71 -2.12
N VAL A 177 -8.64 6.37 -2.04
CA VAL A 177 -8.46 5.50 -3.21
C VAL A 177 -9.50 4.36 -3.22
N PRO A 178 -10.81 4.68 -3.36
CA PRO A 178 -11.89 3.72 -3.15
C PRO A 178 -11.82 2.54 -4.11
N GLY A 179 -11.55 2.78 -5.40
CA GLY A 179 -11.51 1.71 -6.41
C GLY A 179 -10.41 0.67 -6.17
N LEU A 180 -9.23 1.09 -5.67
CA LEU A 180 -8.17 0.16 -5.33
C LEU A 180 -8.45 -0.60 -4.03
N ALA A 181 -9.05 0.08 -3.04
CA ALA A 181 -9.48 -0.58 -1.80
C ALA A 181 -10.54 -1.66 -2.08
N GLU A 182 -11.50 -1.38 -2.96
CA GLU A 182 -12.52 -2.36 -3.39
C GLU A 182 -11.89 -3.55 -4.12
N ALA A 183 -10.96 -3.31 -5.05
CA ALA A 183 -10.25 -4.37 -5.76
C ALA A 183 -9.43 -5.26 -4.81
N LEU A 184 -8.78 -4.69 -3.78
CA LEU A 184 -8.08 -5.47 -2.76
C LEU A 184 -9.05 -6.26 -1.89
N ALA A 185 -10.15 -5.65 -1.44
CA ALA A 185 -11.15 -6.32 -0.63
C ALA A 185 -11.77 -7.52 -1.37
N ALA A 186 -11.91 -7.42 -2.69
CA ALA A 186 -12.38 -8.51 -3.53
C ALA A 186 -11.47 -9.76 -3.51
N THR A 187 -10.17 -9.62 -3.17
CA THR A 187 -9.25 -10.78 -3.03
C THR A 187 -9.56 -11.68 -1.83
N PHE A 188 -10.48 -11.26 -0.97
CA PHE A 188 -10.99 -12.05 0.15
C PHE A 188 -12.36 -12.68 -0.11
N LEU A 189 -12.97 -12.39 -1.26
CA LEU A 189 -14.23 -13.02 -1.69
C LEU A 189 -13.87 -14.35 -2.35
N ASP A 190 -14.47 -15.44 -1.84
CA ASP A 190 -14.27 -16.81 -2.34
C ASP A 190 -14.82 -17.01 -3.76
#